data_AF-A0A9W7DN06-F1
#
_entry.id   AF-A0A9W7DN06-F1
#
_cell.length_a   1.000
_cell.length_b   1.000
_cell.length_c   1.000
_cell.angle_alpha   90.00
_cell.angle_beta   90.00
_cell.angle_gamma   90.00
#
_symmetry.space_group_name_H-M   'P 1'
#
loop_
_entity.id
_entity.type
_entity.pdbx_description
1 polymer ?
#
loop_
_entity_poly.entity_id
_entity_poly.type
_entity_poly.pdbx_seq_one_letter_code
_entity_poly.pdbx_strand_id
1 'polypeptide(L)'
;MSSAVPLSVTVEESGEQSPKSTPEDYAQKRKEKQKEALKLFSLLAFLFLIFYLGNYIASLLKTVRSSWKSWDFSLTLLGIIVIQYLRRSFPPLYALLGPFSSIVLLILYDHLGPYTGALTYQLLKLEELIIFPTLRHLYTKITCEILSPQKSQKYWWLSTSFTGALSAFDSTYSSQIISPSHYKKILLIWMFEMTYFFNDYICIFWFATRSNIPFKVYVAGYSTGLILEYPKTLFKFKAYTAVIEGVTGSSFWDVFTETGDFRWYEIVSFAVLTGGATLFVHGMHFKMVVEKVRGWWKGEGGGEKQREGTKEEEEGV
;
A
#
# COMPACT_ATOMS: atom_id res chain seq x y z
N MET A 1 54.65 48.67 23.36
CA MET A 1 55.15 47.38 23.86
C MET A 1 54.03 46.74 24.66
N SER A 2 53.24 45.89 24.01
CA SER A 2 52.04 45.28 24.59
C SER A 2 52.36 43.84 24.94
N SER A 3 52.28 43.52 26.23
CA SER A 3 52.44 42.19 26.81
C SER A 3 51.33 41.27 26.31
N ALA A 4 51.71 40.13 25.73
CA ALA A 4 50.80 39.07 25.34
C ALA A 4 50.43 38.23 26.57
N VAL A 5 49.15 38.13 26.87
CA VAL A 5 48.58 37.21 27.87
C VAL A 5 48.39 35.84 27.20
N PRO A 6 48.96 34.74 27.72
CA PRO A 6 48.66 33.42 27.21
C PRO A 6 47.31 32.93 27.76
N LEU A 7 46.35 32.70 26.88
CA LEU A 7 45.12 31.96 27.16
C LEU A 7 45.48 30.46 27.20
N SER A 8 45.60 29.91 28.40
CA SER A 8 45.66 28.46 28.62
C SER A 8 44.27 27.87 28.37
N VAL A 9 44.11 27.16 27.25
CA VAL A 9 42.94 26.31 27.00
C VAL A 9 43.13 25.01 27.76
N THR A 10 42.45 24.87 28.89
CA THR A 10 42.33 23.61 29.61
C THR A 10 41.34 22.73 28.84
N VAL A 11 41.86 21.73 28.12
CA VAL A 11 41.04 20.66 27.55
C VAL A 11 40.66 19.75 28.72
N GLU A 12 39.45 19.93 29.26
CA GLU A 12 38.84 18.91 30.11
C GLU A 12 38.55 17.69 29.23
N GLU A 13 39.45 16.70 29.25
CA GLU A 13 39.13 15.33 28.86
C GLU A 13 38.08 14.80 29.83
N SER A 14 36.81 15.08 29.57
CA SER A 14 35.69 14.35 30.16
C SER A 14 35.76 12.92 29.62
N GLY A 15 36.57 12.09 30.28
CA GLY A 15 36.61 10.65 30.07
C GLY A 15 35.27 10.03 30.44
N GLU A 16 34.29 10.16 29.54
CA GLU A 16 33.07 9.36 29.55
C GLU A 16 33.50 7.91 29.42
N GLN A 17 33.60 7.23 30.56
CA GLN A 17 33.76 5.79 30.62
C GLN A 17 32.51 5.19 29.99
N SER A 18 32.61 4.88 28.69
CA SER A 18 31.59 4.14 27.96
C SER A 18 31.19 2.93 28.82
N PRO A 19 29.91 2.79 29.20
CA PRO A 19 29.48 1.78 30.15
C PRO A 19 29.93 0.41 29.63
N LYS A 20 30.66 -0.33 30.47
CA LYS A 20 31.11 -1.69 30.18
C LYS A 20 29.85 -2.55 29.99
N SER A 21 29.48 -2.77 28.74
CA SER A 21 28.38 -3.65 28.33
C SER A 21 28.55 -5.01 29.00
N THR A 22 27.49 -5.47 29.66
CA THR A 22 27.50 -6.72 30.40
C THR A 22 27.52 -7.92 29.44
N PRO A 23 27.96 -9.12 29.88
CA PRO A 23 27.86 -10.34 29.08
C PRO A 23 26.44 -10.64 28.57
N GLU A 24 25.41 -10.19 29.31
CA GLU A 24 24.00 -10.30 28.92
C GLU A 24 23.66 -9.39 27.72
N ASP A 25 24.17 -8.15 27.71
CA ASP A 25 24.02 -7.23 26.57
C ASP A 25 24.63 -7.80 25.28
N TYR A 26 25.80 -8.45 25.40
CA TYR A 26 26.44 -9.13 24.27
C TYR A 26 25.62 -10.32 23.76
N ALA A 27 25.03 -11.11 24.65
CA ALA A 27 24.19 -12.24 24.29
C ALA A 27 22.90 -11.80 23.60
N GLN A 28 22.25 -10.73 24.10
CA GLN A 28 21.06 -10.16 23.48
C GLN A 28 21.36 -9.58 22.10
N LYS A 29 22.43 -8.78 21.97
CA LYS A 29 22.88 -8.21 20.68
C LYS A 29 23.25 -9.29 19.66
N ARG A 30 23.80 -10.44 20.11
CA ARG A 30 24.08 -11.59 19.25
C ARG A 30 22.78 -12.27 18.77
N LYS A 31 21.79 -12.46 19.63
CA LYS A 31 20.47 -13.02 19.25
C LYS A 31 19.75 -12.12 18.26
N GLU A 32 19.80 -10.79 18.44
CA GLU A 32 19.23 -9.84 17.49
C GLU A 32 19.91 -9.91 16.12
N LYS A 33 21.25 -9.94 16.07
CA LYS A 33 21.99 -10.12 14.82
C LYS A 33 21.68 -11.44 14.12
N GLN A 34 21.53 -12.54 14.87
CA GLN A 34 21.12 -13.83 14.32
C GLN A 34 19.71 -13.79 13.74
N LYS A 35 18.78 -13.09 14.40
CA LYS A 35 17.40 -12.91 13.92
C LYS A 35 17.37 -12.09 12.62
N GLU A 36 18.15 -11.02 12.53
CA GLU A 36 18.29 -10.22 11.30
C GLU A 36 18.94 -11.02 10.17
N ALA A 37 20.00 -11.79 10.46
CA ALA A 37 20.63 -12.66 9.47
C ALA A 37 19.67 -13.74 8.95
N LEU A 38 18.86 -14.34 9.82
CA LEU A 38 17.85 -15.31 9.44
C LEU A 38 16.77 -14.67 8.56
N LYS A 39 16.27 -13.48 8.91
CA LYS A 39 15.33 -12.73 8.06
C LYS A 39 15.89 -12.47 6.67
N LEU A 40 17.16 -12.04 6.58
CA LEU A 40 17.83 -11.80 5.31
C LEU A 40 17.97 -13.10 4.50
N PHE A 41 18.42 -14.18 5.13
CA PHE A 41 18.56 -15.47 4.47
C PHE A 41 17.21 -16.02 4.00
N SER A 42 16.16 -15.94 4.82
CA SER A 42 14.79 -16.32 4.44
C SER A 42 14.27 -15.49 3.27
N LEU A 43 14.56 -14.17 3.24
CA LEU A 43 14.20 -13.31 2.12
C LEU A 43 14.94 -13.73 0.84
N LEU A 44 16.24 -13.97 0.92
CA LEU A 44 17.05 -14.42 -0.22
C LEU A 44 16.60 -15.79 -0.74
N ALA A 45 16.34 -16.74 0.16
CA ALA A 45 15.81 -18.05 -0.19
C ALA A 45 14.43 -17.94 -0.84
N PHE A 46 13.56 -17.06 -0.36
CA PHE A 46 12.26 -16.79 -0.96
C PHE A 46 12.38 -16.16 -2.36
N LEU A 47 13.29 -15.21 -2.55
CA LEU A 47 13.56 -14.62 -3.88
C LEU A 47 14.12 -15.65 -4.85
N PHE A 48 15.06 -16.48 -4.41
CA PHE A 48 15.61 -17.59 -5.20
C PHE A 48 14.52 -18.61 -5.58
N LEU A 49 13.64 -18.91 -4.62
CA LEU A 49 12.49 -19.79 -4.83
C LEU A 49 11.53 -19.21 -5.89
N ILE A 50 11.20 -17.91 -5.82
CA ILE A 50 10.39 -17.23 -6.84
C ILE A 50 11.05 -17.33 -8.22
N PHE A 51 12.36 -17.10 -8.30
CA PHE A 51 13.10 -17.16 -9.56
C PHE A 51 13.03 -18.56 -10.19
N TYR A 52 13.32 -19.61 -9.42
CA TYR A 52 13.27 -20.99 -9.91
C TYR A 52 11.85 -21.48 -10.20
N LEU A 53 10.87 -21.08 -9.39
CA LEU A 53 9.46 -21.39 -9.64
C LEU A 53 8.89 -20.62 -10.82
N GLY A 54 9.52 -19.57 -11.32
CA GLY A 54 9.02 -18.78 -12.46
C GLY A 54 8.67 -19.65 -13.68
N ASN A 55 9.55 -20.59 -14.04
CA ASN A 55 9.31 -21.52 -15.16
C ASN A 55 8.18 -22.51 -14.88
N TYR A 56 8.08 -23.01 -13.63
CA TYR A 56 7.00 -23.90 -13.23
C TYR A 56 5.65 -23.17 -13.18
N ILE A 57 5.63 -21.95 -12.65
CA ILE A 57 4.47 -21.06 -12.60
C ILE A 57 4.02 -20.72 -14.02
N ALA A 58 4.93 -20.40 -14.94
CA ALA A 58 4.57 -20.15 -16.34
C ALA A 58 3.92 -21.37 -17.01
N SER A 59 4.47 -22.57 -16.78
CA SER A 59 3.89 -23.83 -17.30
C SER A 59 2.53 -24.14 -16.68
N LEU A 60 2.39 -23.98 -15.37
CA LEU A 60 1.14 -24.14 -14.63
C LEU A 60 0.09 -23.14 -15.14
N LEU A 61 0.45 -21.86 -15.30
CA LEU A 61 -0.42 -20.82 -15.83
C LEU A 61 -0.88 -21.14 -17.25
N LYS A 62 -0.02 -21.66 -18.13
CA LYS A 62 -0.43 -22.10 -19.48
C LYS A 62 -1.43 -23.25 -19.43
N THR A 63 -1.20 -24.24 -18.56
CA THR A 63 -2.12 -25.37 -18.35
C THR A 63 -3.48 -24.90 -17.84
N VAL A 64 -3.46 -24.04 -16.83
CA VAL A 64 -4.65 -23.44 -16.23
C VAL A 64 -5.40 -22.56 -17.24
N ARG A 65 -4.69 -21.72 -18.00
CA ARG A 65 -5.22 -20.88 -19.08
C ARG A 65 -5.95 -21.72 -20.13
N SER A 66 -5.37 -22.86 -20.54
CA SER A 66 -6.02 -23.76 -21.50
C SER A 66 -7.32 -24.37 -20.96
N SER A 67 -7.38 -24.64 -19.65
CA SER A 67 -8.56 -25.20 -18.99
C SER A 67 -9.70 -24.18 -18.86
N TRP A 68 -9.41 -22.90 -18.66
CA TRP A 68 -10.45 -21.89 -18.43
C TRP A 68 -11.12 -21.39 -19.71
N LYS A 69 -10.48 -21.57 -20.88
CA LYS A 69 -11.10 -21.26 -22.17
C LYS A 69 -12.33 -22.11 -22.47
N SER A 70 -12.43 -23.29 -21.88
CA SER A 70 -13.59 -24.19 -22.06
C SER A 70 -14.72 -23.94 -21.06
N TRP A 71 -14.51 -23.09 -20.06
CA TRP A 71 -15.52 -22.80 -19.04
C TRP A 71 -16.55 -21.82 -19.60
N ASP A 72 -17.80 -21.98 -19.16
CA ASP A 72 -18.84 -21.01 -19.46
C ASP A 72 -18.44 -19.64 -18.89
N PHE A 73 -18.45 -18.63 -19.76
CA PHE A 73 -17.99 -17.30 -19.42
C PHE A 73 -18.86 -16.67 -18.32
N SER A 74 -20.17 -16.91 -18.34
CA SER A 74 -21.11 -16.33 -17.36
C SER A 74 -20.90 -16.92 -15.97
N LEU A 75 -20.73 -18.25 -15.87
CA LEU A 75 -20.39 -18.91 -14.61
C LEU A 75 -19.03 -18.46 -14.07
N THR A 76 -18.06 -18.28 -14.97
CA THR A 76 -16.73 -17.76 -14.61
C THR A 76 -16.83 -16.34 -14.05
N LEU A 77 -17.60 -15.46 -14.70
CA LEU A 77 -17.83 -14.09 -14.26
C LEU A 77 -18.53 -14.05 -12.89
N LEU A 78 -19.55 -14.87 -12.68
CA LEU A 78 -20.25 -15.00 -11.40
C LEU A 78 -19.28 -15.44 -10.30
N GLY A 79 -18.46 -16.47 -10.56
CA GLY A 79 -17.43 -16.94 -9.64
C GLY A 79 -16.44 -15.84 -9.27
N ILE A 80 -15.99 -15.06 -10.26
CA ILE A 80 -15.10 -13.91 -10.04
C ILE A 80 -15.75 -12.90 -9.09
N ILE A 81 -17.00 -12.49 -9.34
CA ILE A 81 -17.72 -11.52 -8.48
C ILE A 81 -17.80 -12.01 -7.03
N VAL A 82 -18.16 -13.29 -6.82
CA VAL A 82 -18.28 -13.87 -5.48
C VAL A 82 -16.92 -13.90 -4.78
N ILE A 83 -15.87 -14.39 -5.45
CA ILE A 83 -14.52 -14.47 -4.88
C ILE A 83 -14.01 -13.07 -4.55
N GLN A 84 -14.21 -12.10 -5.45
CA GLN A 84 -13.78 -10.72 -5.27
C GLN A 84 -14.46 -10.04 -4.09
N TYR A 85 -15.78 -10.19 -3.97
CA TYR A 85 -16.56 -9.70 -2.84
C TYR A 85 -16.05 -10.26 -1.51
N LEU A 86 -15.87 -11.59 -1.41
CA LEU A 86 -15.34 -12.24 -0.21
C LEU A 86 -13.92 -11.74 0.08
N ARG A 87 -13.04 -11.80 -0.92
CA ARG A 87 -11.65 -11.37 -0.80
C ARG A 87 -11.54 -9.95 -0.26
N ARG A 88 -12.30 -9.00 -0.82
CA ARG A 88 -12.23 -7.58 -0.45
C ARG A 88 -13.06 -7.24 0.79
N SER A 89 -13.98 -8.09 1.22
CA SER A 89 -14.66 -7.90 2.50
C SER A 89 -13.84 -8.36 3.70
N PHE A 90 -12.80 -9.18 3.49
CA PHE A 90 -11.97 -9.74 4.56
C PHE A 90 -10.48 -9.43 4.32
N PRO A 91 -9.86 -8.47 5.04
CA PRO A 91 -8.46 -8.06 4.83
C PRO A 91 -7.43 -9.21 4.76
N PRO A 92 -7.52 -10.28 5.60
CA PRO A 92 -6.59 -11.41 5.49
C PRO A 92 -6.73 -12.18 4.17
N LEU A 93 -7.96 -12.36 3.68
CA LEU A 93 -8.21 -12.99 2.38
C LEU A 93 -7.72 -12.11 1.25
N TYR A 94 -7.88 -10.78 1.35
CA TYR A 94 -7.33 -9.84 0.39
C TYR A 94 -5.81 -9.99 0.24
N ALA A 95 -5.08 -10.05 1.37
CA ALA A 95 -3.63 -10.22 1.35
C ALA A 95 -3.21 -11.57 0.75
N LEU A 96 -3.93 -12.65 1.08
CA LEU A 96 -3.63 -14.00 0.58
C LEU A 96 -3.93 -14.17 -0.92
N LEU A 97 -5.07 -13.63 -1.37
CA LEU A 97 -5.56 -13.75 -2.75
C LEU A 97 -5.22 -12.53 -3.60
N GLY A 98 -4.20 -11.75 -3.22
CA GLY A 98 -3.74 -10.59 -3.99
C GLY A 98 -3.47 -10.91 -5.48
N PRO A 99 -2.75 -12.00 -5.81
CA PRO A 99 -2.48 -12.40 -7.20
C PRO A 99 -3.73 -12.74 -8.02
N PHE A 100 -4.88 -12.99 -7.38
CA PHE A 100 -6.12 -13.35 -8.08
C PHE A 100 -6.59 -12.24 -9.03
N SER A 101 -6.32 -10.96 -8.72
CA SER A 101 -6.65 -9.85 -9.62
C SER A 101 -5.98 -10.00 -10.98
N SER A 102 -4.71 -10.40 -11.01
CA SER A 102 -3.97 -10.61 -12.25
C SER A 102 -4.52 -11.79 -13.05
N ILE A 103 -4.90 -12.87 -12.36
CA ILE A 103 -5.57 -14.02 -12.96
C ILE A 103 -6.87 -13.61 -13.67
N VAL A 104 -7.70 -12.78 -13.03
CA VAL A 104 -8.95 -12.28 -13.63
C VAL A 104 -8.70 -11.50 -14.92
N LEU A 105 -7.67 -10.64 -14.96
CA LEU A 105 -7.31 -9.90 -16.18
C LEU A 105 -6.99 -10.85 -17.34
N LEU A 106 -6.27 -11.94 -17.06
CA LEU A 106 -5.92 -12.94 -18.07
C LEU A 106 -7.13 -13.71 -18.59
N ILE A 107 -8.02 -14.14 -17.69
CA ILE A 107 -9.28 -14.80 -18.07
C ILE A 107 -10.09 -13.90 -19.00
N LEU A 108 -10.27 -12.63 -18.60
CA LEU A 108 -11.05 -11.68 -19.39
C LEU A 108 -10.39 -11.37 -20.73
N TYR A 109 -9.07 -11.27 -20.77
CA TYR A 109 -8.34 -11.06 -22.03
C TYR A 109 -8.55 -12.23 -22.98
N ASP A 110 -8.47 -13.46 -22.48
CA ASP A 110 -8.60 -14.66 -23.31
C ASP A 110 -10.00 -14.85 -23.89
N HIS A 111 -11.04 -14.46 -23.14
CA HIS A 111 -12.42 -14.60 -23.56
C HIS A 111 -12.90 -13.42 -24.42
N LEU A 112 -12.46 -12.20 -24.14
CA LEU A 112 -13.04 -10.97 -24.70
C LEU A 112 -12.05 -10.07 -25.45
N GLY A 113 -10.76 -10.38 -25.40
CA GLY A 113 -9.69 -9.51 -25.89
C GLY A 113 -9.41 -8.31 -24.97
N PRO A 114 -8.42 -7.45 -25.32
CA PRO A 114 -7.93 -6.41 -24.42
C PRO A 114 -8.94 -5.29 -24.15
N TYR A 115 -9.62 -4.78 -25.18
CA TYR A 115 -10.51 -3.62 -25.04
C TYR A 115 -11.80 -3.96 -24.30
N THR A 116 -12.49 -5.02 -24.73
CA THR A 116 -13.73 -5.49 -24.10
C THR A 116 -13.42 -6.10 -22.74
N GLY A 117 -12.32 -6.86 -22.60
CA GLY A 117 -11.87 -7.39 -21.31
C GLY A 117 -11.59 -6.27 -20.30
N ALA A 118 -10.89 -5.20 -20.70
CA ALA A 118 -10.66 -4.03 -19.85
C ALA A 118 -11.96 -3.33 -19.44
N LEU A 119 -12.92 -3.19 -20.36
CA LEU A 119 -14.23 -2.61 -20.04
C LEU A 119 -15.00 -3.49 -19.06
N THR A 120 -15.08 -4.80 -19.31
CA THR A 120 -15.73 -5.76 -18.41
C THR A 120 -15.07 -5.75 -17.04
N TYR A 121 -13.74 -5.66 -16.98
CA TYR A 121 -13.02 -5.55 -15.70
C TYR A 121 -13.39 -4.27 -14.95
N GLN A 122 -13.52 -3.13 -15.63
CA GLN A 122 -14.00 -1.89 -15.01
C GLN A 122 -15.42 -2.02 -14.47
N LEU A 123 -16.31 -2.70 -15.19
CA LEU A 123 -17.67 -2.97 -14.73
C LEU A 123 -17.69 -3.89 -13.52
N LEU A 124 -16.82 -4.91 -13.46
CA LEU A 124 -16.69 -5.78 -12.30
C LEU A 124 -16.31 -5.00 -11.05
N LYS A 125 -15.48 -3.96 -11.18
CA LYS A 125 -15.10 -3.09 -10.06
C LYS A 125 -16.28 -2.28 -9.48
N LEU A 126 -17.45 -2.23 -10.12
CA LEU A 126 -18.65 -1.63 -9.50
C LEU A 126 -19.07 -2.35 -8.21
N GLU A 127 -18.62 -3.59 -7.99
CA GLU A 127 -18.75 -4.31 -6.71
C GLU A 127 -18.25 -3.47 -5.51
N GLU A 128 -17.30 -2.56 -5.72
CA GLU A 128 -16.76 -1.71 -4.64
C GLU A 128 -17.82 -0.76 -4.05
N LEU A 129 -18.87 -0.45 -4.81
CA LEU A 129 -20.01 0.31 -4.30
C LEU A 129 -20.79 -0.48 -3.23
N ILE A 130 -20.70 -1.81 -3.25
CA ILE A 130 -21.28 -2.70 -2.23
C ILE A 130 -20.24 -2.97 -1.13
N ILE A 131 -18.98 -3.17 -1.48
CA ILE A 131 -17.90 -3.42 -0.51
C ILE A 131 -17.70 -2.22 0.42
N PHE A 132 -17.79 -0.99 -0.09
CA PHE A 132 -17.61 0.22 0.71
C PHE A 132 -18.53 0.29 1.95
N PRO A 133 -19.87 0.19 1.82
CA PRO A 133 -20.75 0.15 2.99
C PRO A 133 -20.53 -1.08 3.86
N THR A 134 -20.19 -2.24 3.29
CA THR A 134 -19.85 -3.45 4.05
C THR A 134 -18.63 -3.23 4.95
N LEU A 135 -17.53 -2.69 4.40
CA LEU A 135 -16.32 -2.37 5.16
C LEU A 135 -16.60 -1.34 6.24
N ARG A 136 -17.37 -0.30 5.92
CA ARG A 136 -17.80 0.71 6.90
C ARG A 136 -18.57 0.08 8.05
N HIS A 137 -19.51 -0.82 7.77
CA HIS A 137 -20.29 -1.48 8.81
C HIS A 137 -19.43 -2.39 9.69
N LEU A 138 -18.58 -3.23 9.08
CA LEU A 138 -17.81 -4.25 9.79
C LEU A 138 -16.60 -3.69 10.55
N TYR A 139 -15.90 -2.71 9.98
CA TYR A 139 -14.53 -2.36 10.43
C TYR A 139 -14.37 -0.95 10.99
N THR A 140 -15.37 -0.06 10.92
CA THR A 140 -15.23 1.31 11.46
C THR A 140 -14.84 1.29 12.94
N LYS A 141 -15.56 0.53 13.76
CA LYS A 141 -15.29 0.43 15.21
C LYS A 141 -13.90 -0.14 15.50
N ILE A 142 -13.54 -1.24 14.81
CA ILE A 142 -12.25 -1.90 14.96
C ILE A 142 -11.11 -0.93 14.61
N THR A 143 -11.22 -0.23 13.50
CA THR A 143 -10.19 0.71 13.03
C THR A 143 -10.05 1.89 14.00
N CYS A 144 -11.16 2.40 14.54
CA CYS A 144 -11.13 3.42 15.60
C CYS A 144 -10.45 2.92 16.88
N GLU A 145 -10.67 1.67 17.28
CA GLU A 145 -10.00 1.08 18.45
C GLU A 145 -8.49 0.89 18.21
N ILE A 146 -8.07 0.47 17.02
CA ILE A 146 -6.65 0.31 16.65
C ILE A 146 -5.90 1.65 16.68
N LEU A 147 -6.52 2.72 16.19
CA LEU A 147 -5.91 4.05 16.12
C LEU A 147 -6.03 4.83 17.45
N SER A 148 -6.77 4.31 18.44
CA SER A 148 -6.91 4.95 19.74
C SER A 148 -5.68 4.64 20.62
N PRO A 149 -4.99 5.67 21.15
CA PRO A 149 -3.81 5.48 22.01
C PRO A 149 -4.11 4.59 23.22
N GLN A 150 -5.29 4.77 23.82
CA GLN A 150 -5.73 4.11 25.05
C GLN A 150 -6.16 2.64 24.83
N LYS A 151 -6.63 2.28 23.63
CA LYS A 151 -7.19 0.94 23.32
C LYS A 151 -6.27 0.07 22.45
N SER A 152 -5.15 0.63 22.00
CA SER A 152 -4.13 -0.06 21.21
C SER A 152 -3.62 -1.36 21.87
N GLN A 153 -3.60 -1.44 23.21
CA GLN A 153 -3.19 -2.64 23.96
C GLN A 153 -4.05 -3.88 23.67
N LYS A 154 -5.31 -3.71 23.25
CA LYS A 154 -6.20 -4.83 22.87
C LYS A 154 -5.69 -5.59 21.63
N TYR A 155 -4.91 -4.92 20.78
CA TYR A 155 -4.36 -5.48 19.55
C TYR A 155 -2.85 -5.67 19.68
N TRP A 156 -2.43 -6.44 20.69
CA TRP A 156 -1.02 -6.70 21.01
C TRP A 156 -0.18 -7.26 19.85
N TRP A 157 -0.84 -7.88 18.86
CA TRP A 157 -0.19 -8.44 17.66
C TRP A 157 0.13 -7.38 16.60
N LEU A 158 -0.39 -6.15 16.71
CA LEU A 158 -0.02 -5.04 15.84
C LEU A 158 1.25 -4.35 16.34
N SER A 159 2.22 -4.16 15.45
CA SER A 159 3.45 -3.46 15.81
C SER A 159 3.18 -1.96 16.01
N THR A 160 3.88 -1.36 16.96
CA THR A 160 3.83 0.10 17.22
C THR A 160 4.20 0.91 15.97
N SER A 161 5.14 0.41 15.17
CA SER A 161 5.53 1.02 13.89
C SER A 161 4.40 1.02 12.87
N PHE A 162 3.65 -0.09 12.77
CA PHE A 162 2.52 -0.20 11.86
C PHE A 162 1.37 0.72 12.30
N THR A 163 0.99 0.69 13.58
CA THR A 163 -0.03 1.60 14.11
C THR A 163 0.38 3.06 13.94
N GLY A 164 1.65 3.40 14.20
CA GLY A 164 2.16 4.76 13.99
C GLY A 164 2.27 5.17 12.51
N ALA A 165 2.33 4.23 11.57
CA ALA A 165 2.21 4.53 10.14
C ALA A 165 0.74 4.76 9.74
N LEU A 166 -0.18 3.93 10.24
CA LEU A 166 -1.62 4.11 10.03
C LEU A 166 -2.13 5.43 10.62
N SER A 167 -1.70 5.82 11.82
CA SER A 167 -2.09 7.11 12.42
C SER A 167 -1.56 8.31 11.62
N ALA A 168 -0.33 8.21 11.09
CA ALA A 168 0.23 9.25 10.24
C ALA A 168 -0.53 9.37 8.91
N PHE A 169 -0.88 8.23 8.31
CA PHE A 169 -1.72 8.17 7.11
C PHE A 169 -3.09 8.79 7.38
N ASP A 170 -3.75 8.36 8.46
CA ASP A 170 -5.08 8.84 8.86
C ASP A 170 -5.10 10.35 9.09
N SER A 171 -4.12 10.88 9.83
CA SER A 171 -3.98 12.33 10.07
C SER A 171 -3.79 13.12 8.77
N THR A 172 -2.87 12.65 7.91
CA THR A 172 -2.54 13.30 6.64
C THR A 172 -3.78 13.43 5.76
N TYR A 173 -4.50 12.34 5.53
CA TYR A 173 -5.64 12.35 4.61
C TYR A 173 -6.93 12.88 5.25
N SER A 174 -7.12 12.73 6.56
CA SER A 174 -8.23 13.38 7.27
C SER A 174 -8.17 14.89 7.09
N SER A 175 -6.98 15.49 7.18
CA SER A 175 -6.80 16.93 6.95
C SER A 175 -7.27 17.38 5.55
N GLN A 176 -7.14 16.52 4.53
CA GLN A 176 -7.58 16.81 3.17
C GLN A 176 -9.10 16.68 3.00
N ILE A 177 -9.74 15.81 3.79
CA ILE A 177 -11.18 15.50 3.68
C ILE A 177 -12.05 16.37 4.58
N ILE A 178 -11.50 16.95 5.66
CA ILE A 178 -12.23 17.87 6.55
C ILE A 178 -12.79 19.09 5.79
N SER A 179 -12.27 19.39 4.58
CA SER A 179 -12.82 20.44 3.73
C SER A 179 -14.34 20.26 3.48
N PRO A 180 -15.14 21.33 3.56
CA PRO A 180 -16.58 21.26 3.27
C PRO A 180 -16.87 20.93 1.79
N SER A 181 -15.89 21.09 0.89
CA SER A 181 -16.07 20.88 -0.55
C SER A 181 -16.20 19.40 -0.90
N HIS A 182 -17.37 19.02 -1.43
CA HIS A 182 -17.58 17.70 -2.05
C HIS A 182 -16.66 17.46 -3.25
N TYR A 183 -16.33 18.50 -4.02
CA TYR A 183 -15.44 18.38 -5.17
C TYR A 183 -14.03 17.93 -4.78
N LYS A 184 -13.49 18.44 -3.66
CA LYS A 184 -12.17 17.99 -3.17
C LYS A 184 -12.19 16.53 -2.74
N LYS A 185 -13.28 16.08 -2.12
CA LYS A 185 -13.47 14.67 -1.71
C LYS A 185 -13.55 13.74 -2.92
N ILE A 186 -14.35 14.12 -3.93
CA ILE A 186 -14.46 13.41 -5.21
C ILE A 186 -13.10 13.32 -5.90
N LEU A 187 -12.38 14.44 -5.99
CA LEU A 187 -11.05 14.51 -6.58
C LEU A 187 -10.07 13.58 -5.86
N LEU A 188 -10.07 13.57 -4.52
CA LEU A 188 -9.19 12.70 -3.74
C LEU A 188 -9.49 11.21 -3.97
N ILE A 189 -10.78 10.83 -4.01
CA ILE A 189 -11.18 9.45 -4.34
C ILE A 189 -10.65 9.07 -5.72
N TRP A 190 -10.87 9.93 -6.73
CA TRP A 190 -10.35 9.71 -8.07
C TRP A 190 -8.81 9.58 -8.11
N MET A 191 -8.08 10.44 -7.40
CA MET A 191 -6.62 10.36 -7.32
C MET A 191 -6.13 9.03 -6.72
N PHE A 192 -6.80 8.53 -5.67
CA PHE A 192 -6.46 7.22 -5.12
C PHE A 192 -6.73 6.08 -6.12
N GLU A 193 -7.87 6.10 -6.80
CA GLU A 193 -8.19 5.09 -7.84
C GLU A 193 -7.16 5.10 -8.98
N MET A 194 -6.67 6.28 -9.37
CA MET A 194 -5.69 6.40 -10.46
C MET A 194 -4.28 6.05 -10.04
N THR A 195 -3.95 6.13 -8.76
CA THR A 195 -2.57 5.96 -8.30
C THR A 195 -2.01 4.60 -8.71
N TYR A 196 -0.75 4.61 -9.16
CA TYR A 196 0.03 3.42 -9.48
C TYR A 196 1.00 3.10 -8.34
N PHE A 197 1.38 1.83 -8.20
CA PHE A 197 2.24 1.34 -7.11
C PHE A 197 1.73 1.67 -5.69
N PHE A 198 0.42 1.88 -5.53
CA PHE A 198 -0.24 1.95 -4.24
C PHE A 198 -1.40 0.98 -4.22
N ASN A 199 -1.65 0.38 -3.06
CA ASN A 199 -2.67 -0.63 -2.92
C ASN A 199 -4.06 0.05 -2.82
N ASP A 200 -4.90 -0.19 -3.83
CA ASP A 200 -6.27 0.32 -3.93
C ASP A 200 -7.11 -0.03 -2.69
N TYR A 201 -6.92 -1.25 -2.17
CA TYR A 201 -7.64 -1.74 -1.01
C TYR A 201 -7.39 -0.92 0.26
N ILE A 202 -6.16 -0.43 0.45
CA ILE A 202 -5.85 0.43 1.60
C ILE A 202 -6.66 1.74 1.50
N CYS A 203 -6.82 2.27 0.30
CA CYS A 203 -7.59 3.51 0.04
C CYS A 203 -9.06 3.31 0.37
N ILE A 204 -9.72 2.31 -0.23
CA ILE A 204 -11.14 2.04 0.00
C ILE A 204 -11.40 1.70 1.47
N PHE A 205 -10.52 0.90 2.10
CA PHE A 205 -10.66 0.54 3.50
C PHE A 205 -10.61 1.79 4.38
N TRP A 206 -9.65 2.69 4.14
CA TRP A 206 -9.55 3.93 4.88
C TRP A 206 -10.73 4.87 4.60
N PHE A 207 -11.14 5.05 3.34
CA PHE A 207 -12.31 5.88 3.03
C PHE A 207 -13.59 5.34 3.69
N ALA A 208 -13.78 4.02 3.69
CA ALA A 208 -14.94 3.37 4.28
C ALA A 208 -14.99 3.58 5.80
N THR A 209 -13.85 3.44 6.49
CA THR A 209 -13.77 3.35 7.95
C THR A 209 -13.38 4.64 8.67
N ARG A 210 -12.76 5.62 7.99
CA ARG A 210 -12.18 6.82 8.63
C ARG A 210 -12.65 8.16 8.07
N SER A 211 -12.89 8.24 6.76
CA SER A 211 -13.06 9.55 6.09
C SER A 211 -14.38 10.30 6.37
N ASN A 212 -15.37 9.66 7.01
CA ASN A 212 -16.74 10.18 7.17
C ASN A 212 -17.38 10.70 5.84
N ILE A 213 -16.87 10.29 4.67
CA ILE A 213 -17.43 10.71 3.39
C ILE A 213 -18.86 10.16 3.22
N PRO A 214 -19.84 11.01 2.85
CA PRO A 214 -21.18 10.55 2.51
C PRO A 214 -21.15 9.58 1.33
N PHE A 215 -21.95 8.52 1.38
CA PHE A 215 -21.94 7.47 0.35
C PHE A 215 -22.19 8.02 -1.07
N LYS A 216 -23.08 9.01 -1.24
CA LYS A 216 -23.33 9.66 -2.54
C LYS A 216 -22.09 10.33 -3.12
N VAL A 217 -21.27 10.95 -2.26
CA VAL A 217 -20.00 11.59 -2.67
C VAL A 217 -18.98 10.52 -3.06
N TYR A 218 -18.95 9.41 -2.31
CA TYR A 218 -18.14 8.25 -2.66
C TYR A 218 -18.52 7.67 -4.02
N VAL A 219 -19.80 7.38 -4.25
CA VAL A 219 -20.32 6.86 -5.53
C VAL A 219 -19.93 7.78 -6.68
N ALA A 220 -20.14 9.10 -6.55
CA ALA A 220 -19.78 10.05 -7.60
C ALA A 220 -18.26 10.06 -7.90
N GLY A 221 -17.42 10.10 -6.86
CA GLY A 221 -15.96 10.06 -7.00
C GLY A 221 -15.45 8.76 -7.59
N TYR A 222 -15.94 7.63 -7.07
CA TYR A 222 -15.53 6.30 -7.47
C TYR A 222 -15.98 5.96 -8.89
N SER A 223 -17.24 6.23 -9.26
CA SER A 223 -17.72 5.99 -10.63
C SER A 223 -16.99 6.85 -11.66
N THR A 224 -16.70 8.12 -11.34
CA THR A 224 -15.88 8.97 -12.22
C THR A 224 -14.45 8.45 -12.30
N GLY A 225 -13.91 8.00 -11.16
CA GLY A 225 -12.62 7.31 -11.09
C GLY A 225 -12.56 6.12 -12.04
N LEU A 226 -13.49 5.17 -11.94
CA LEU A 226 -13.52 3.98 -12.81
C LEU A 226 -13.48 4.31 -14.31
N ILE A 227 -14.25 5.32 -14.74
CA ILE A 227 -14.24 5.77 -16.14
C ILE A 227 -12.84 6.26 -16.53
N LEU A 228 -12.23 7.09 -15.70
CA LEU A 228 -10.91 7.67 -15.94
C LEU A 228 -9.76 6.67 -15.77
N GLU A 229 -9.98 5.57 -15.05
CA GLU A 229 -8.99 4.48 -14.90
C GLU A 229 -8.91 3.60 -16.14
N TYR A 230 -9.85 3.68 -17.08
CA TYR A 230 -9.87 2.82 -18.27
C TYR A 230 -8.51 2.72 -18.99
N PRO A 231 -7.77 3.82 -19.27
CA PRO A 231 -6.45 3.74 -19.89
C PRO A 231 -5.45 2.93 -19.07
N LYS A 232 -5.46 3.07 -17.73
CA LYS A 232 -4.60 2.29 -16.82
C LYS A 232 -4.97 0.82 -16.82
N THR A 233 -6.25 0.49 -16.86
CA THR A 233 -6.71 -0.90 -16.96
C THR A 233 -6.33 -1.51 -18.30
N LEU A 234 -6.58 -0.82 -19.40
CA LEU A 234 -6.18 -1.27 -20.74
C LEU A 234 -4.66 -1.50 -20.82
N PHE A 235 -3.87 -0.60 -20.23
CA PHE A 235 -2.43 -0.76 -20.13
C PHE A 235 -2.03 -2.04 -19.40
N LYS A 236 -2.65 -2.34 -18.26
CA LYS A 236 -2.42 -3.58 -17.51
C LYS A 236 -2.75 -4.82 -18.36
N PHE A 237 -3.87 -4.83 -19.06
CA PHE A 237 -4.27 -5.96 -19.92
C PHE A 237 -3.19 -6.26 -20.96
N LYS A 238 -2.79 -5.25 -21.73
CA LYS A 238 -1.76 -5.36 -22.79
C LYS A 238 -0.38 -5.74 -22.23
N ALA A 239 0.00 -5.20 -21.07
CA ALA A 239 1.28 -5.52 -20.45
C ALA A 239 1.35 -6.94 -19.88
N TYR A 240 0.30 -7.42 -19.20
CA TYR A 240 0.29 -8.77 -18.62
C TYR A 240 0.34 -9.87 -19.68
N THR A 241 -0.33 -9.67 -20.82
CA THR A 241 -0.33 -10.65 -21.91
C THR A 241 1.01 -10.70 -22.61
N ALA A 242 1.63 -9.56 -22.87
CA ALA A 242 2.99 -9.49 -23.42
C ALA A 242 4.01 -10.23 -22.53
N VAL A 243 3.92 -10.06 -21.20
CA VAL A 243 4.80 -10.77 -20.25
C VAL A 243 4.61 -12.29 -20.32
N ILE A 244 3.37 -12.78 -20.48
CA ILE A 244 3.06 -14.22 -20.52
C ILE A 244 3.40 -14.85 -21.86
N GLU A 245 3.28 -14.09 -22.94
CA GLU A 245 3.53 -14.56 -24.31
C GLU A 245 5.01 -14.67 -24.65
N GLY A 246 5.90 -14.35 -23.70
CA GLY A 246 7.30 -14.78 -23.78
C GLY A 246 8.29 -13.68 -24.13
N VAL A 247 8.01 -12.42 -23.74
CA VAL A 247 9.05 -11.37 -23.61
C VAL A 247 9.95 -11.66 -22.36
N THR A 248 10.09 -12.92 -21.97
CA THR A 248 11.05 -13.39 -20.96
C THR A 248 12.44 -13.42 -21.60
N GLY A 249 13.03 -12.24 -21.76
CA GLY A 249 14.36 -12.07 -22.37
C GLY A 249 14.55 -10.73 -23.08
N SER A 250 13.47 -10.04 -23.43
CA SER A 250 13.52 -8.76 -24.12
C SER A 250 13.50 -7.58 -23.13
N SER A 251 14.02 -6.45 -23.55
CA SER A 251 14.02 -5.23 -22.75
C SER A 251 12.58 -4.78 -22.44
N PHE A 252 12.37 -4.05 -21.34
CA PHE A 252 11.07 -3.46 -21.02
C PHE A 252 10.48 -2.66 -22.21
N TRP A 253 11.34 -2.10 -23.07
CA TRP A 253 10.96 -1.37 -24.27
C TRP A 253 10.37 -2.27 -25.38
N ASP A 254 10.76 -3.54 -25.43
CA ASP A 254 10.26 -4.49 -26.43
C ASP A 254 8.81 -4.91 -26.11
N VAL A 255 8.42 -4.93 -24.82
CA VAL A 255 7.01 -5.04 -24.41
C VAL A 255 6.16 -3.90 -25.00
N PHE A 256 6.72 -2.69 -25.05
CA PHE A 256 6.01 -1.51 -25.56
C PHE A 256 5.99 -1.43 -27.08
N THR A 257 7.04 -1.91 -27.74
CA THR A 257 7.27 -1.73 -29.19
C THR A 257 6.83 -2.92 -30.02
N GLU A 258 6.98 -4.16 -29.53
CA GLU A 258 6.69 -5.38 -30.30
C GLU A 258 5.30 -5.98 -30.01
N THR A 259 4.75 -5.80 -28.81
CA THR A 259 3.55 -6.54 -28.37
C THR A 259 2.37 -5.65 -27.95
N GLY A 260 2.61 -4.37 -27.70
CA GLY A 260 1.63 -3.51 -27.03
C GLY A 260 0.47 -2.99 -27.88
N ASP A 261 0.60 -2.87 -29.21
CA ASP A 261 -0.32 -2.09 -30.08
C ASP A 261 -0.88 -0.85 -29.34
N PHE A 262 0.02 -0.11 -28.67
CA PHE A 262 -0.36 1.02 -27.86
C PHE A 262 -0.54 2.23 -28.75
N ARG A 263 -1.75 2.78 -28.78
CA ARG A 263 -2.00 4.03 -29.49
C ARG A 263 -1.43 5.18 -28.66
N TRP A 264 -0.84 6.18 -29.31
CA TRP A 264 -0.17 7.29 -28.62
C TRP A 264 -1.06 7.98 -27.57
N TYR A 265 -2.36 8.13 -27.85
CA TYR A 265 -3.30 8.77 -26.94
C TYR A 265 -3.59 7.92 -25.69
N GLU A 266 -3.45 6.60 -25.76
CA GLU A 266 -3.59 5.70 -24.60
C GLU A 266 -2.42 5.91 -23.64
N ILE A 267 -1.22 6.04 -24.20
CA ILE A 267 0.02 6.33 -23.43
C ILE A 267 -0.07 7.70 -22.79
N VAL A 268 -0.46 8.74 -23.55
CA VAL A 268 -0.60 10.11 -23.02
C VAL A 268 -1.67 10.16 -21.93
N SER A 269 -2.84 9.53 -22.15
CA SER A 269 -3.91 9.50 -21.14
C SER A 269 -3.49 8.77 -19.88
N PHE A 270 -2.81 7.63 -20.02
CA PHE A 270 -2.21 6.91 -18.90
C PHE A 270 -1.22 7.79 -18.14
N ALA A 271 -0.24 8.38 -18.83
CA ALA A 271 0.81 9.20 -18.22
C ALA A 271 0.24 10.42 -17.48
N VAL A 272 -0.73 11.13 -18.07
CA VAL A 272 -1.32 12.32 -17.44
C VAL A 272 -2.19 11.95 -16.25
N LEU A 273 -3.15 11.03 -16.42
CA LEU A 273 -4.12 10.70 -15.38
C LEU A 273 -3.46 9.88 -14.26
N THR A 274 -2.82 8.78 -14.62
CA THR A 274 -2.19 7.86 -13.65
C THR A 274 -0.90 8.46 -13.10
N GLY A 275 -0.04 9.03 -13.95
CA GLY A 275 1.20 9.66 -13.48
C GLY A 275 0.94 10.87 -12.57
N GLY A 276 0.01 11.75 -12.95
CA GLY A 276 -0.38 12.90 -12.11
C GLY A 276 -0.91 12.48 -10.74
N ALA A 277 -1.83 11.50 -10.71
CA ALA A 277 -2.36 10.97 -9.46
C ALA A 277 -1.28 10.28 -8.60
N THR A 278 -0.40 9.52 -9.25
CA THR A 278 0.72 8.83 -8.61
C THR A 278 1.68 9.81 -7.94
N LEU A 279 2.06 10.89 -8.65
CA LEU A 279 2.90 11.95 -8.10
C LEU A 279 2.22 12.65 -6.92
N PHE A 280 0.91 12.91 -7.01
CA PHE A 280 0.16 13.53 -5.94
C PHE A 280 0.14 12.64 -4.68
N VAL A 281 -0.33 11.40 -4.78
CA VAL A 281 -0.50 10.49 -3.64
C VAL A 281 0.83 10.13 -3.01
N HIS A 282 1.83 9.73 -3.81
CA HIS A 282 3.16 9.42 -3.26
C HIS A 282 3.90 10.66 -2.79
N GLY A 283 3.66 11.84 -3.39
CA GLY A 283 4.17 13.11 -2.89
C GLY A 283 3.65 13.41 -1.48
N MET A 284 2.39 13.11 -1.19
CA MET A 284 1.85 13.24 0.17
C MET A 284 2.40 12.19 1.12
N HIS A 285 2.60 10.94 0.67
CA HIS A 285 3.28 9.92 1.48
C HIS A 285 4.72 10.32 1.81
N PHE A 286 5.45 10.86 0.84
CA PHE A 286 6.81 11.34 1.04
C PHE A 286 6.83 12.50 2.04
N LYS A 287 5.92 13.48 1.90
CA LYS A 287 5.77 14.58 2.86
C LYS A 287 5.51 14.06 4.28
N MET A 288 4.60 13.08 4.44
CA MET A 288 4.31 12.44 5.72
C MET A 288 5.56 11.80 6.35
N VAL A 289 6.37 11.10 5.55
CA VAL A 289 7.63 10.51 6.02
C VAL A 289 8.62 11.59 6.46
N VAL A 290 8.78 12.65 5.67
CA VAL A 290 9.68 13.78 5.99
C VAL A 290 9.25 14.47 7.28
N GLU A 291 7.96 14.73 7.47
CA GLU A 291 7.44 15.35 8.70
C GLU A 291 7.69 14.47 9.92
N LYS A 292 7.51 13.15 9.80
CA LYS A 292 7.80 12.19 10.87
C LYS A 292 9.28 12.16 11.24
N VAL A 293 10.18 12.12 10.25
CA VAL A 293 11.63 12.18 10.46
C VAL A 293 12.05 13.50 11.11
N ARG A 294 11.46 14.62 10.69
CA ARG A 294 11.72 15.93 11.29
C ARG A 294 11.27 16.00 12.74
N GLY A 295 10.12 15.41 13.08
CA GLY A 295 9.65 15.32 14.47
C GLY A 295 10.61 14.51 15.35
N TRP A 296 11.18 13.42 14.82
CA TRP A 296 12.22 12.65 15.52
C TRP A 296 13.46 13.49 15.80
N TRP A 297 13.95 14.23 14.81
CA TRP A 297 15.11 15.11 14.98
C TRP A 297 14.90 16.24 15.98
N LYS A 298 13.67 16.71 16.14
CA LYS A 298 13.31 17.74 17.13
C LYS A 298 13.08 17.19 18.55
N GLY A 299 13.19 15.87 18.74
CA GLY A 299 12.86 15.24 20.03
C GLY A 299 11.34 15.17 20.32
N GLU A 300 10.48 15.48 19.34
CA GLU A 300 9.02 15.44 19.49
C GLU A 300 8.47 13.99 19.39
N GLY A 301 9.31 13.02 19.05
CA GLY A 301 8.93 11.62 18.78
C GLY A 301 9.24 10.59 19.88
N GLY A 302 9.82 11.01 21.00
CA GLY A 302 10.05 10.13 22.16
C GLY A 302 8.81 10.08 23.05
N GLY A 303 8.24 8.91 23.26
CA GLY A 303 7.04 8.68 24.09
C GLY A 303 7.17 8.99 25.59
N GLU A 304 8.07 9.90 25.99
CA GLU A 304 8.24 10.34 27.38
C GLU A 304 7.14 11.30 27.84
N LYS A 305 6.68 12.23 26.99
CA LYS A 305 5.56 13.13 27.35
C LYS A 305 4.23 12.42 27.54
N GLN A 306 4.09 11.19 27.05
CA GLN A 306 2.87 10.39 27.23
C GLN A 306 2.92 9.51 28.49
N ARG A 307 4.09 9.35 29.13
CA ARG A 307 4.26 8.63 30.41
C ARG A 307 4.20 9.54 31.62
N GLU A 308 4.58 10.81 31.50
CA GLU A 308 4.51 11.77 32.61
C GLU A 308 3.06 12.11 33.00
N GLY A 309 2.17 12.29 32.02
CA GLY A 309 0.75 12.58 32.31
C GLY A 309 -0.01 11.43 32.98
N THR A 310 0.41 10.18 32.80
CA THR A 310 -0.24 9.01 33.46
C THR A 310 0.27 8.80 34.89
N LYS A 311 1.48 9.26 35.22
CA LYS A 311 2.00 9.19 36.60
C LYS A 311 1.40 10.28 37.49
N GLU A 312 1.17 11.48 36.97
CA GLU A 312 0.54 12.55 37.76
C GLU A 312 -0.95 12.28 38.07
N GLU A 313 -1.66 11.51 37.22
CA GLU A 313 -3.03 11.08 37.52
C GLU A 313 -3.11 9.88 38.49
N GLU A 314 -2.10 8.99 38.55
CA GLU A 314 -2.07 7.89 39.52
C GLU A 314 -1.56 8.31 40.91
N GLU A 315 -0.80 9.39 41.03
CA GLU A 315 -0.40 9.96 42.33
C GLU A 315 -1.43 10.96 42.90
N GLY A 316 -2.48 11.27 42.14
CA GLY A 316 -3.53 12.23 42.49
C GLY A 316 -4.90 11.65 42.87
N VAL A 317 -5.01 10.32 43.09
CA VAL A 317 -6.24 9.65 43.54
C VAL A 317 -6.06 8.96 44.87
#